data_AF-W1XX70-F1
#
_entry.id   AF-W1XX70-F1
#
_cell.length_a   1.000
_cell.length_b   1.000
_cell.length_c   1.000
_cell.angle_alpha   90.00
_cell.angle_beta   90.00
_cell.angle_gamma   90.00
#
_symmetry.space_group_name_H-M   'P 1'
#
loop_
_entity.id
_entity.type
_entity.pdbx_description
1 polymer ?
#
loop_
_entity_poly.entity_id
_entity_poly.type
_entity_poly.pdbx_seq_one_letter_code
_entity_poly.pdbx_strand_id
1 'polypeptide(L)'
;IYTVTEDTVANYTTTIDGTTITNTYKPGKTSLTVTKKWDDAENQDGLRPKNIKVQLYADGQELGKVVELSEDNKWTYTFSDLDEKKDGKAVQYTVKETEVPE
;
A
#
# COMPACT_ATOMS: atom_id res chain seq x y z
N ILE A 1 -17.80 -0.53 -3.26
CA ILE A 1 -17.08 0.66 -3.77
C ILE A 1 -15.97 0.15 -4.69
N TYR A 2 -15.78 0.74 -5.87
CA TYR A 2 -14.68 0.36 -6.76
C TYR A 2 -13.47 1.28 -6.55
N THR A 3 -12.27 0.70 -6.65
CA THR A 3 -10.98 1.41 -6.66
C THR A 3 -10.19 0.95 -7.88
N VAL A 4 -9.19 1.74 -8.26
CA VAL A 4 -8.22 1.39 -9.31
C VAL A 4 -6.83 1.36 -8.70
N THR A 5 -5.98 0.48 -9.23
CA THR A 5 -4.55 0.42 -8.91
C THR A 5 -3.76 0.41 -10.21
N GLU A 6 -2.47 0.70 -10.12
CA GLU A 6 -1.54 0.65 -11.24
C GLU A 6 -0.40 -0.31 -10.88
N ASP A 7 0.04 -1.10 -11.85
CA ASP A 7 1.30 -1.84 -11.73
C ASP A 7 2.45 -0.85 -11.60
N THR A 8 3.48 -1.20 -10.82
CA THR A 8 4.60 -0.29 -10.55
C THR A 8 5.30 0.15 -11.85
N VAL A 9 5.44 1.46 -12.04
CA VAL A 9 6.13 2.03 -13.21
C VAL A 9 7.52 2.51 -12.81
N ALA A 10 8.53 2.09 -13.57
CA ALA A 10 9.92 2.43 -13.26
C ALA A 10 10.21 3.93 -13.44
N ASN A 11 10.90 4.56 -12.50
CA ASN A 11 11.22 6.00 -12.41
C ASN A 11 9.98 6.90 -12.26
N TYR A 12 8.86 6.39 -11.78
CA TYR A 12 7.65 7.15 -11.57
C TYR A 12 7.06 6.88 -10.19
N THR A 13 6.51 7.92 -9.58
CA THR A 13 5.66 7.79 -8.38
C THR A 13 4.21 8.03 -8.79
N THR A 14 3.34 7.11 -8.40
CA THR A 14 1.92 7.13 -8.70
C THR A 14 1.14 7.83 -7.57
N THR A 15 0.18 8.68 -7.94
CA THR A 15 -0.88 9.15 -7.04
C THR A 15 -2.24 8.82 -7.64
N ILE A 16 -3.16 8.31 -6.83
CA ILE A 16 -4.50 7.89 -7.26
C ILE A 16 -5.54 8.74 -6.54
N ASP A 17 -6.34 9.47 -7.32
CA ASP A 17 -7.49 10.23 -6.82
C ASP A 17 -8.76 9.78 -7.56
N GLY A 18 -9.57 8.98 -6.87
CA GLY A 18 -10.73 8.32 -7.47
C GLY A 18 -10.32 7.38 -8.60
N THR A 19 -10.61 7.78 -9.84
CA THR A 19 -10.22 7.07 -11.07
C THR A 19 -9.11 7.77 -11.84
N THR A 20 -8.60 8.89 -11.33
CA THR A 20 -7.50 9.64 -11.94
C THR A 20 -6.17 9.11 -11.41
N ILE A 21 -5.35 8.57 -12.31
CA ILE A 21 -4.00 8.09 -12.00
C ILE A 21 -3.01 9.12 -12.55
N THR A 22 -2.18 9.68 -11.68
CA THR A 22 -1.11 10.62 -12.06
C THR A 22 0.25 9.99 -11.81
N ASN A 23 1.04 9.86 -12.88
CA ASN A 23 2.42 9.39 -12.83
C ASN A 23 3.37 10.59 -12.87
N THR A 24 4.13 10.77 -11.78
CA THR A 24 5.15 11.83 -11.70
C THR A 24 6.53 11.23 -11.91
N TYR A 25 7.25 11.69 -12.95
CA TYR A 25 8.60 11.21 -13.23
C TYR A 25 9.56 11.60 -12.09
N LYS A 26 10.14 10.59 -11.45
CA LYS A 26 11.10 10.69 -10.37
C LYS A 26 12.18 9.62 -10.57
N PRO A 27 13.33 9.95 -11.17
CA PRO A 27 14.41 9.00 -11.45
C PRO A 27 14.81 8.18 -10.20
N GLY A 28 14.87 6.86 -10.36
CA GLY A 28 15.23 5.92 -9.29
C GLY A 28 14.19 5.75 -8.19
N LYS A 29 12.99 6.32 -8.34
CA LYS A 29 11.89 6.21 -7.38
C LYS A 29 10.69 5.46 -7.97
N THR A 30 9.97 4.78 -7.09
CA THR A 30 8.72 4.09 -7.40
C THR A 30 7.68 4.25 -6.29
N SER A 31 6.53 3.61 -6.43
CA SER A 31 5.45 3.55 -5.44
C SER A 31 4.87 2.14 -5.35
N LEU A 32 4.33 1.80 -4.17
CA LEU A 32 3.64 0.53 -3.93
C LEU A 32 2.27 0.79 -3.32
N THR A 33 1.21 0.28 -3.96
CA THR A 33 -0.16 0.38 -3.44
C THR A 33 -0.56 -0.93 -2.77
N VAL A 34 -1.15 -0.84 -1.58
CA VAL A 34 -1.75 -1.95 -0.84
C VAL A 34 -3.25 -1.74 -0.71
N THR A 35 -4.01 -2.81 -0.89
CA THR A 35 -5.46 -2.84 -0.65
C THR A 35 -5.80 -4.06 0.21
N LYS A 36 -6.55 -3.87 1.29
CA LYS A 36 -7.11 -4.97 2.09
C LYS A 36 -8.45 -5.38 1.50
N LYS A 37 -8.55 -6.65 1.12
CA LYS A 37 -9.80 -7.30 0.76
C LYS A 37 -10.36 -8.02 2.00
N TRP A 38 -11.64 -7.79 2.29
CA TRP A 38 -12.41 -8.56 3.25
C TRP A 38 -13.25 -9.60 2.49
N ASP A 39 -13.22 -10.85 2.95
CA ASP A 39 -14.04 -11.95 2.45
C ASP A 39 -14.80 -12.55 3.64
N ASP A 40 -15.81 -11.81 4.10
CA ASP A 40 -16.51 -12.00 5.37
C ASP A 40 -18.05 -11.80 5.23
N ALA A 41 -18.56 -12.06 4.02
CA ALA A 41 -19.98 -11.90 3.68
C ALA A 41 -20.55 -10.50 4.03
N GLU A 42 -19.87 -9.43 3.62
CA GLU A 42 -20.23 -8.04 3.94
C GLU A 42 -20.33 -7.78 5.46
N ASN A 43 -19.38 -8.32 6.22
CA ASN A 43 -19.33 -8.21 7.67
C ASN A 43 -20.61 -8.73 8.37
N GLN A 44 -21.17 -9.85 7.90
CA GLN A 44 -22.45 -10.40 8.39
C GLN A 44 -22.46 -10.57 9.92
N ASP A 45 -21.35 -11.04 10.49
CA ASP A 45 -21.22 -11.35 11.91
C ASP A 45 -20.79 -10.12 12.74
N GLY A 46 -20.51 -8.98 12.10
CA GLY A 46 -20.11 -7.74 12.76
C GLY A 46 -18.71 -7.77 13.39
N LEU A 47 -17.88 -8.77 13.06
CA LEU A 47 -16.54 -8.98 13.64
C LEU A 47 -15.42 -8.24 12.89
N ARG A 48 -15.72 -7.59 11.76
CA ARG A 48 -14.71 -6.82 11.03
C ARG A 48 -14.19 -5.69 11.92
N PRO A 49 -12.86 -5.60 12.14
CA PRO A 49 -12.26 -4.54 12.92
C PRO A 49 -12.49 -3.18 12.22
N LYS A 50 -12.48 -2.09 13.00
CA LYS A 50 -12.62 -0.74 12.44
C LYS A 50 -11.44 -0.34 11.57
N ASN A 51 -10.25 -0.85 11.90
CA ASN A 51 -9.04 -0.63 11.15
C ASN A 51 -8.09 -1.82 11.32
N ILE A 52 -7.09 -1.88 10.45
CA ILE A 52 -5.92 -2.75 10.59
C ILE A 52 -4.65 -1.93 10.43
N LYS A 53 -3.53 -2.48 10.89
CA LYS A 53 -2.22 -1.88 10.71
C LYS A 53 -1.36 -2.71 9.77
N VAL A 54 -0.69 -2.04 8.85
CA VAL A 54 0.25 -2.66 7.89
C VAL A 54 1.62 -1.97 7.93
N GLN A 55 2.68 -2.75 7.77
CA GLN A 55 4.07 -2.30 7.74
C GLN A 55 4.71 -2.64 6.40
N LEU A 56 5.38 -1.66 5.80
CA LEU A 56 6.20 -1.84 4.61
C LEU A 56 7.56 -2.44 5.00
N TYR A 57 8.06 -3.35 4.17
CA TYR A 57 9.38 -3.94 4.29
C TYR A 57 10.15 -3.76 2.98
N ALA A 58 11.43 -3.42 3.10
CA ALA A 58 12.41 -3.36 2.02
C ALA A 58 13.47 -4.44 2.27
N ASP A 59 13.60 -5.40 1.35
CA ASP A 59 14.52 -6.54 1.47
C ASP A 59 14.36 -7.30 2.81
N GLY A 60 13.12 -7.40 3.28
CA GLY A 60 12.77 -8.08 4.53
C GLY A 60 12.99 -7.27 5.81
N GLN A 61 13.49 -6.03 5.72
CA GLN A 61 13.63 -5.10 6.85
C GLN A 61 12.51 -4.07 6.88
N GLU A 62 12.06 -3.69 8.07
CA GLU A 62 11.02 -2.68 8.25
C GLU A 62 11.45 -1.32 7.66
N LEU A 63 10.56 -0.69 6.91
CA LEU A 63 10.78 0.61 6.29
C LEU A 63 9.63 1.56 6.62
N GLY A 64 9.97 2.68 7.27
CA GLY A 64 9.01 3.75 7.56
C GLY A 64 8.07 3.43 8.71
N LYS A 65 6.92 4.11 8.75
CA LYS A 65 5.91 3.95 9.80
C LYS A 65 4.88 2.91 9.41
N VAL A 66 4.27 2.30 10.43
CA VAL A 66 3.04 1.54 10.31
C VAL A 66 1.93 2.44 9.79
N VAL A 67 1.14 1.92 8.86
CA VAL A 67 0.01 2.60 8.22
C VAL A 67 -1.30 1.94 8.64
N GLU A 68 -2.30 2.76 8.93
CA GLU A 68 -3.65 2.30 9.24
C GLU A 68 -4.50 2.21 7.96
N LEU A 69 -5.18 1.07 7.76
CA LEU A 69 -6.20 0.89 6.72
C LEU A 69 -7.57 0.77 7.38
N SER A 70 -8.55 1.49 6.85
CA SER A 70 -9.91 1.55 7.38
C SER A 70 -10.92 1.82 6.27
N GLU A 71 -12.22 1.85 6.60
CA GLU A 71 -13.26 2.20 5.62
C GLU A 71 -13.06 3.63 5.05
N ASP A 72 -12.56 4.57 5.87
CA ASP A 72 -12.37 5.97 5.49
C ASP A 72 -11.38 6.14 4.32
N ASN A 73 -10.35 5.31 4.26
CA ASN A 73 -9.39 5.27 3.16
C ASN A 73 -9.67 4.16 2.14
N LYS A 74 -10.89 3.59 2.16
CA LYS A 74 -11.31 2.48 1.28
C LYS A 74 -10.33 1.31 1.36
N TRP A 75 -9.80 1.05 2.55
CA TRP A 75 -8.86 -0.01 2.84
C TRP A 75 -7.61 0.00 1.94
N THR A 76 -7.22 1.17 1.45
CA THR A 76 -6.15 1.33 0.45
C THR A 76 -5.15 2.39 0.88
N TYR A 77 -3.87 2.14 0.59
CA TYR A 77 -2.80 3.12 0.80
C TYR A 77 -1.70 2.96 -0.25
N THR A 78 -1.10 4.06 -0.66
CA THR A 78 0.05 4.08 -1.57
C THR A 78 1.29 4.60 -0.83
N PHE A 79 2.29 3.73 -0.71
CA PHE A 79 3.64 4.11 -0.30
C PHE A 79 4.33 4.76 -1.49
N SER A 80 4.77 6.01 -1.33
CA SER A 80 5.39 6.80 -2.39
C SER A 80 6.88 7.00 -2.15
N ASP A 81 7.60 7.45 -3.19
CA ASP A 81 9.01 7.85 -3.11
C ASP A 81 9.97 6.74 -2.63
N LEU A 82 9.63 5.49 -2.97
CA LEU A 82 10.41 4.30 -2.66
C LEU A 82 11.62 4.19 -3.58
N ASP A 83 12.80 3.87 -3.05
CA ASP A 83 14.01 3.65 -3.85
C ASP A 83 13.90 2.36 -4.66
N GLU A 84 14.02 2.44 -5.99
CA GLU A 84 14.04 1.23 -6.82
C GLU A 84 15.27 0.36 -6.56
N LYS A 85 16.37 1.01 -6.18
CA LYS A 85 17.66 0.35 -5.96
C LYS A 85 18.33 0.83 -4.69
N LYS A 86 18.96 -0.11 -4.01
CA LYS A 86 19.87 0.13 -2.89
C LYS A 86 21.19 -0.57 -3.20
N ASP A 87 22.29 0.18 -3.11
CA ASP A 87 23.64 -0.32 -3.43
C ASP A 87 23.75 -1.00 -4.80
N GLY A 88 23.05 -0.43 -5.80
CA GLY A 88 23.04 -0.92 -7.18
C GLY A 88 22.15 -2.13 -7.46
N LYS A 89 21.50 -2.72 -6.43
CA LYS A 89 20.57 -3.85 -6.57
C LYS A 89 19.13 -3.39 -6.43
N ALA A 90 18.22 -4.04 -7.14
CA ALA A 90 16.78 -3.76 -7.01
C ALA A 90 16.28 -4.11 -5.61
N VAL A 91 15.47 -3.23 -5.02
CA VAL A 91 14.86 -3.43 -3.71
C VAL A 91 13.59 -4.26 -3.85
N GLN A 92 13.44 -5.29 -3.01
CA GLN A 92 12.22 -6.09 -2.94
C GLN A 92 11.29 -5.53 -1.86
N TYR A 93 10.15 -4.98 -2.28
CA TYR A 93 9.15 -4.44 -1.37
C TYR A 93 8.04 -5.45 -1.07
N THR A 94 7.69 -5.57 0.22
CA THR A 94 6.55 -6.37 0.68
C THR A 94 5.80 -5.61 1.77
N VAL A 95 4.51 -5.92 1.94
CA VAL A 95 3.69 -5.35 3.02
C VAL A 95 3.18 -6.50 3.87
N LYS A 96 3.21 -6.33 5.20
CA LYS A 96 2.64 -7.28 6.16
C LYS A 96 1.64 -6.59 7.07
N GLU A 97 0.57 -7.28 7.41
CA GLU A 97 -0.33 -6.89 8.49
C GLU A 97 0.38 -7.13 9.82
N THR A 98 0.42 -6.13 10.69
CA THR A 98 1.13 -6.19 11.97
C THR A 98 0.20 -6.36 13.16
N GLU A 99 -1.00 -5.78 13.08
CA GLU A 99 -2.02 -5.90 14.14
C GLU A 99 -3.42 -5.77 13.52
N VAL A 100 -4.32 -6.60 14.02
CA VAL A 100 -5.77 -6.40 13.95
C VAL A 100 -6.22 -6.16 15.38
N PRO A 101 -6.65 -4.95 15.77
CA PRO A 101 -7.23 -4.74 17.09
C PRO A 101 -8.47 -5.64 17.25
N GLU A 102 -8.57 -6.36 18.39
CA GLU A 102 -9.75 -7.14 18.79
C GLU A 102 -11.02 -6.28 18.92
#